data_AF-A0A8T4KP70-F1
#
_entry.id   AF-A0A8T4KP70-F1
#
_cell.length_a   1.000
_cell.length_b   1.000
_cell.length_c   1.000
_cell.angle_alpha   90.00
_cell.angle_beta   90.00
_cell.angle_gamma   90.00
#
_symmetry.space_group_name_H-M   'P 1'
#
loop_
_entity.id
_entity.type
_entity.pdbx_description
1 polymer ?
#
loop_
_entity_poly.entity_id
_entity_poly.type
_entity_poly.pdbx_seq_one_letter_code
_entity_poly.pdbx_strand_id
1 'polypeptide(L)'
;MAKILLVEDNPEYAGPAEHYLNSGKNEIVLAVDYSQATDRLTTPGIDYVITDCFFPEITGTGNIELGRELVRKMAYSDPVEKRMIDGLEVLGQYINLSDSEMRKYARFLISISRERDITQSPVMRAIRQVSVLDEKKEIATRAAKSTLRLIYMTDQAPRDDYEALMRAMEESEANQPLGILIAERADELKLPSVLTTSTYHHDMLTQPIQNYAGSKGWTLVDCGSNKEDDKASCEFWERVSTQLESRIT
;
A
#
# COMPACT_ATOMS: atom_id res chain seq x y z
N MET A 1 -23.03 -24.49 4.02
CA MET A 1 -21.73 -24.85 4.60
C MET A 1 -20.72 -24.35 3.60
N ALA A 2 -20.04 -23.25 3.90
CA ALA A 2 -19.09 -22.66 2.96
C ALA A 2 -17.67 -23.04 3.36
N LYS A 3 -16.79 -23.13 2.36
CA LYS A 3 -15.36 -23.32 2.56
C LYS A 3 -14.65 -21.99 2.33
N ILE A 4 -14.06 -21.46 3.39
CA ILE A 4 -13.45 -20.13 3.42
C ILE A 4 -11.94 -20.29 3.46
N LEU A 5 -11.25 -19.68 2.49
CA LEU A 5 -9.81 -19.44 2.61
C LEU A 5 -9.59 -18.23 3.51
N LEU A 6 -8.95 -18.43 4.65
CA LEU A 6 -8.49 -17.37 5.54
C LEU A 6 -6.97 -17.21 5.37
N VAL A 7 -6.49 -16.02 5.03
CA VAL A 7 -5.06 -15.71 4.97
C VAL A 7 -4.72 -14.76 6.11
N GLU A 8 -3.96 -15.26 7.09
CA GLU A 8 -3.59 -14.55 8.31
C GLU A 8 -2.32 -15.17 8.86
N ASP A 9 -1.22 -14.40 8.91
CA ASP A 9 0.08 -14.88 9.39
C ASP A 9 0.23 -14.75 10.91
N ASN A 10 -0.49 -13.80 11.52
CA ASN A 10 -0.43 -13.58 12.96
C ASN A 10 -1.35 -14.57 13.73
N PRO A 11 -0.80 -15.47 14.56
CA PRO A 11 -1.60 -16.44 15.31
C PRO A 11 -2.56 -15.78 16.32
N GLU A 12 -2.27 -14.56 16.77
CA GLU A 12 -3.15 -13.80 17.68
C GLU A 12 -4.48 -13.42 17.01
N TYR A 13 -4.50 -13.28 15.68
CA TYR A 13 -5.69 -12.95 14.90
C TYR A 13 -6.29 -14.19 14.23
N ALA A 14 -5.45 -15.14 13.79
CA ALA A 14 -5.91 -16.36 13.12
C ALA A 14 -6.81 -17.21 14.03
N GLY A 15 -6.40 -17.41 15.30
CA GLY A 15 -7.17 -18.22 16.25
C GLY A 15 -8.59 -17.69 16.51
N PRO A 16 -8.75 -16.40 16.87
CA PRO A 16 -10.07 -15.78 17.01
C PRO A 16 -10.91 -15.80 15.72
N ALA A 17 -10.28 -15.57 14.56
CA ALA A 17 -10.95 -15.64 13.25
C ALA A 17 -11.51 -17.03 12.98
N GLU A 18 -10.69 -18.08 13.14
CA GLU A 18 -11.10 -19.47 12.96
C GLU A 18 -12.23 -19.83 13.93
N HIS A 19 -12.12 -19.43 15.21
CA HIS A 19 -13.14 -19.69 16.21
C HIS A 19 -14.49 -19.06 15.83
N TYR A 20 -14.48 -17.79 15.42
CA TYR A 20 -15.69 -17.07 15.04
C TYR A 20 -16.30 -17.63 13.75
N LEU A 21 -15.51 -17.77 12.68
CA LEU A 21 -16.01 -18.17 11.37
C LEU A 21 -16.47 -19.64 11.34
N ASN A 22 -15.85 -20.51 12.13
CA ASN A 22 -16.26 -21.91 12.25
C ASN A 22 -17.56 -22.08 13.07
N SER A 23 -17.91 -21.12 13.94
CA SER A 23 -19.18 -21.16 14.67
C SER A 23 -20.42 -21.19 13.74
N GLY A 24 -20.27 -20.67 12.51
CA GLY A 24 -21.25 -20.74 11.42
C GLY A 24 -21.30 -22.08 10.68
N LYS A 25 -20.57 -23.11 11.15
CA LYS A 25 -20.33 -24.39 10.45
C LYS A 25 -19.58 -24.24 9.13
N ASN A 26 -18.75 -23.21 8.96
CA ASN A 26 -17.91 -23.08 7.79
C ASN A 26 -16.66 -23.95 7.93
N GLU A 27 -16.16 -24.48 6.80
CA GLU A 27 -14.85 -25.11 6.75
C GLU A 27 -13.81 -24.01 6.54
N ILE A 28 -12.86 -23.85 7.47
CA ILE A 28 -11.80 -22.85 7.35
C ILE A 28 -10.52 -23.50 6.83
N VAL A 29 -9.96 -22.90 5.78
CA VAL A 29 -8.68 -23.28 5.19
C VAL A 29 -7.69 -22.14 5.48
N LEU A 30 -6.87 -22.27 6.53
CA LEU A 30 -5.96 -21.21 6.98
C LEU A 30 -4.61 -21.19 6.26
N ALA A 31 -4.27 -20.15 5.52
CA ALA A 31 -2.92 -19.88 5.00
C ALA A 31 -2.21 -18.79 5.82
N VAL A 32 -0.90 -18.91 6.00
CA VAL A 32 -0.09 -17.94 6.77
C VAL A 32 0.90 -17.14 5.92
N ASP A 33 0.94 -17.41 4.61
CA ASP A 33 1.81 -16.73 3.65
C ASP A 33 1.19 -16.78 2.24
N TYR A 34 1.77 -16.02 1.32
CA TYR A 34 1.30 -15.94 -0.07
C TYR A 34 1.39 -17.28 -0.82
N SER A 35 2.47 -18.04 -0.62
CA SER A 35 2.67 -19.33 -1.30
C SER A 35 1.55 -20.31 -0.93
N GLN A 36 1.28 -20.47 0.37
CA GLN A 36 0.22 -21.34 0.85
C GLN A 36 -1.15 -20.86 0.40
N ALA A 37 -1.41 -19.55 0.44
CA ALA A 37 -2.68 -18.98 0.00
C ALA A 37 -2.92 -19.26 -1.49
N THR A 38 -1.89 -19.10 -2.32
CA THR A 38 -1.94 -19.38 -3.76
C THR A 38 -2.22 -20.87 -4.02
N ASP A 39 -1.52 -21.78 -3.36
CA ASP A 39 -1.74 -23.22 -3.50
C ASP A 39 -3.19 -23.58 -3.11
N ARG A 40 -3.71 -23.00 -2.02
CA ARG A 40 -5.07 -23.26 -1.54
C ARG A 40 -6.15 -22.68 -2.46
N LEU A 41 -5.93 -21.52 -3.07
CA LEU A 41 -6.83 -20.95 -4.08
C LEU A 41 -6.97 -21.85 -5.32
N THR A 42 -5.97 -22.67 -5.63
CA THR A 42 -6.07 -23.65 -6.73
C THR A 42 -6.83 -24.91 -6.34
N THR A 43 -7.08 -25.13 -5.05
CA THR A 43 -7.83 -26.29 -4.57
C THR A 43 -9.32 -26.08 -4.87
N PRO A 44 -9.99 -27.01 -5.56
CA PRO A 44 -11.42 -26.87 -5.85
C PRO A 44 -12.26 -26.74 -4.57
N GLY A 45 -13.30 -25.89 -4.65
CA GLY A 45 -14.34 -25.80 -3.64
C GLY A 45 -14.15 -24.70 -2.59
N ILE A 46 -13.20 -23.78 -2.75
CA ILE A 46 -13.21 -22.52 -1.99
C ILE A 46 -14.40 -21.68 -2.47
N ASP A 47 -15.26 -21.28 -1.54
CA ASP A 47 -16.42 -20.42 -1.82
C ASP A 47 -16.07 -18.94 -1.62
N TYR A 48 -15.24 -18.63 -0.61
CA TYR A 48 -14.92 -17.27 -0.20
C TYR A 48 -13.47 -17.10 0.21
N VAL A 49 -12.96 -15.87 0.10
CA VAL A 49 -11.61 -15.50 0.52
C VAL A 49 -11.66 -14.36 1.52
N ILE A 50 -11.04 -14.54 2.67
CA ILE A 50 -10.74 -13.46 3.61
C ILE A 50 -9.22 -13.41 3.70
N THR A 51 -8.64 -12.24 3.42
CA THR A 51 -7.19 -12.10 3.42
C THR A 51 -6.79 -10.87 4.19
N ASP A 52 -5.84 -11.02 5.11
CA ASP A 52 -5.14 -9.88 5.66
C ASP A 52 -4.42 -9.10 4.55
N CYS A 53 -4.13 -7.84 4.79
CA CYS A 53 -3.40 -7.01 3.85
C CYS A 53 -1.91 -7.33 3.82
N PHE A 54 -1.33 -7.67 4.98
CA PHE A 54 0.10 -7.71 5.21
C PHE A 54 0.56 -9.08 5.66
N PHE A 55 1.33 -9.79 4.84
CA PHE A 55 1.93 -11.08 5.19
C PHE A 55 3.09 -11.39 4.22
N PRO A 56 4.03 -12.27 4.61
CA PRO A 56 5.20 -12.56 3.78
C PRO A 56 4.87 -13.41 2.56
N GLU A 57 5.77 -13.40 1.56
CA GLU A 57 5.67 -14.29 0.40
C GLU A 57 5.76 -15.76 0.84
N ILE A 58 6.83 -16.06 1.58
CA ILE A 58 7.08 -17.34 2.27
C ILE A 58 7.64 -16.96 3.65
N THR A 59 6.97 -17.41 4.72
CA THR A 59 7.36 -17.08 6.09
C THR A 59 8.81 -17.50 6.39
N GLY A 60 9.58 -16.58 6.96
CA GLY A 60 10.94 -16.79 7.44
C GLY A 60 12.03 -16.66 6.36
N THR A 61 11.70 -16.24 5.14
CA THR A 61 12.69 -16.15 4.04
C THR A 61 13.40 -14.81 3.98
N GLY A 62 12.77 -13.74 4.48
CA GLY A 62 13.19 -12.36 4.31
C GLY A 62 13.03 -11.84 2.87
N ASN A 63 12.41 -12.60 1.96
CA ASN A 63 12.24 -12.18 0.57
C ASN A 63 11.09 -11.18 0.46
N ILE A 64 11.39 -10.00 -0.07
CA ILE A 64 10.43 -8.91 -0.25
C ILE A 64 10.29 -8.44 -1.70
N GLU A 65 10.90 -9.15 -2.66
CA GLU A 65 10.88 -8.70 -4.06
C GLU A 65 9.46 -8.69 -4.64
N LEU A 66 8.64 -9.70 -4.31
CA LEU A 66 7.24 -9.71 -4.73
C LEU A 66 6.46 -8.51 -4.17
N GLY A 67 6.63 -8.21 -2.88
CA GLY A 67 6.08 -7.00 -2.25
C GLY A 67 6.54 -5.72 -2.92
N ARG A 68 7.83 -5.59 -3.27
CA ARG A 68 8.39 -4.42 -3.97
C ARG A 68 7.79 -4.22 -5.35
N GLU A 69 7.64 -5.30 -6.13
CA GLU A 69 7.00 -5.25 -7.44
C GLU A 69 5.54 -4.80 -7.33
N LEU A 70 4.82 -5.34 -6.35
CA LEU A 70 3.43 -4.97 -6.07
C LEU A 70 3.29 -3.51 -5.66
N VAL A 71 4.13 -3.00 -4.76
CA VAL A 71 4.09 -1.58 -4.34
C VAL A 71 4.35 -0.65 -5.53
N ARG A 72 5.29 -0.99 -6.42
CA ARG A 72 5.49 -0.22 -7.67
C ARG A 72 4.25 -0.25 -8.54
N LYS A 73 3.65 -1.43 -8.75
CA LYS A 73 2.40 -1.59 -9.52
C LYS A 73 1.28 -0.71 -8.95
N MET A 74 1.08 -0.71 -7.63
CA MET A 74 0.09 0.14 -6.97
C MET A 74 0.40 1.63 -7.18
N ALA A 75 1.64 2.06 -6.98
CA ALA A 75 2.07 3.45 -7.15
C ALA A 75 1.84 3.98 -8.57
N TYR A 76 2.10 3.17 -9.61
CA TYR A 76 1.85 3.56 -11.01
C TYR A 76 0.36 3.58 -11.38
N SER A 77 -0.49 2.90 -10.61
CA SER A 77 -1.94 2.91 -10.81
C SER A 77 -2.65 4.05 -10.07
N ASP A 78 -2.03 4.59 -9.03
CA ASP A 78 -2.53 5.74 -8.27
C ASP A 78 -2.28 7.05 -9.05
N PRO A 79 -3.31 7.79 -9.49
CA PRO A 79 -3.12 9.00 -10.29
C PRO A 79 -2.33 10.10 -9.58
N VAL A 80 -2.44 10.18 -8.25
CA VAL A 80 -1.73 11.19 -7.45
C VAL A 80 -0.26 10.82 -7.34
N GLU A 81 0.03 9.57 -6.99
CA GLU A 81 1.42 9.12 -6.87
C GLU A 81 2.11 9.04 -8.24
N LYS A 82 1.42 8.62 -9.29
CA LYS A 82 1.95 8.64 -10.65
C LYS A 82 2.39 10.06 -11.06
N ARG A 83 1.59 11.08 -10.74
CA ARG A 83 1.99 12.48 -10.98
C ARG A 83 3.26 12.86 -10.20
N MET A 84 3.40 12.36 -8.96
CA MET A 84 4.63 12.56 -8.18
C MET A 84 5.83 11.88 -8.84
N ILE A 85 5.69 10.62 -9.27
CA ILE A 85 6.73 9.86 -9.96
C ILE A 85 7.17 10.59 -11.23
N ASP A 86 6.24 10.94 -12.12
CA ASP A 86 6.53 11.65 -13.37
C ASP A 86 7.20 13.00 -13.10
N GLY A 87 6.71 13.75 -12.11
CA GLY A 87 7.29 15.04 -11.71
C GLY A 87 8.69 14.92 -11.13
N LEU A 88 8.94 13.89 -10.31
CA LEU A 88 10.25 13.60 -9.73
C LEU A 88 11.23 13.15 -10.82
N GLU A 89 10.80 12.36 -11.81
CA GLU A 89 11.66 11.96 -12.93
C GLU A 89 12.16 13.18 -13.70
N VAL A 90 11.25 14.12 -14.03
CA VAL A 90 11.61 15.38 -14.70
C VAL A 90 12.56 16.21 -13.84
N LEU A 91 12.25 16.40 -12.56
CA LEU A 91 13.11 17.14 -11.63
C LEU A 91 14.49 16.50 -11.47
N GLY A 92 14.54 15.18 -11.40
CA GLY A 92 15.77 14.39 -11.25
C GLY A 92 16.76 14.56 -12.40
N GLN A 93 16.31 15.04 -13.57
CA GLN A 93 17.20 15.42 -14.66
C GLN A 93 18.07 16.65 -14.32
N TYR A 94 17.63 17.49 -13.38
CA TYR A 94 18.25 18.78 -13.08
C TYR A 94 18.80 18.90 -11.65
N ILE A 95 18.27 18.11 -10.72
CA ILE A 95 18.69 18.09 -9.30
C ILE A 95 18.97 16.68 -8.80
N ASN A 96 19.73 16.57 -7.71
CA ASN A 96 20.02 15.30 -7.05
C ASN A 96 18.89 14.95 -6.07
N LEU A 97 18.09 13.94 -6.42
CA LEU A 97 16.98 13.43 -5.60
C LEU A 97 17.40 12.31 -4.64
N SER A 98 18.67 11.93 -4.61
CA SER A 98 19.19 11.04 -3.56
C SER A 98 19.34 11.75 -2.22
N ASP A 99 19.37 13.09 -2.19
CA ASP A 99 19.22 13.88 -0.96
C ASP A 99 17.75 13.81 -0.52
N SER A 100 17.50 13.20 0.65
CA SER A 100 16.14 12.96 1.17
C SER A 100 15.36 14.24 1.46
N GLU A 101 16.05 15.31 1.87
CA GLU A 101 15.43 16.62 2.11
C GLU A 101 15.07 17.31 0.79
N MET A 102 15.94 17.22 -0.21
CA MET A 102 15.66 17.70 -1.56
C MET A 102 14.49 16.94 -2.20
N ARG A 103 14.44 15.61 -2.06
CA ARG A 103 13.32 14.79 -2.55
C ARG A 103 12.00 15.20 -1.90
N LYS A 104 12.01 15.45 -0.59
CA LYS A 104 10.86 15.97 0.16
C LYS A 104 10.39 17.33 -0.38
N TYR A 105 11.31 18.26 -0.63
CA TYR A 105 10.98 19.55 -1.23
C TYR A 105 10.48 19.43 -2.67
N ALA A 106 11.04 18.51 -3.46
CA ALA A 106 10.59 18.23 -4.81
C ALA A 106 9.14 17.69 -4.83
N ARG A 107 8.80 16.73 -3.96
CA ARG A 107 7.41 16.24 -3.80
C ARG A 107 6.45 17.37 -3.45
N PHE A 108 6.84 18.26 -2.52
CA PHE A 108 6.04 19.42 -2.15
C PHE A 108 5.83 20.38 -3.33
N LEU A 109 6.87 20.69 -4.11
CA LEU A 109 6.74 21.53 -5.30
C LEU A 109 5.75 20.92 -6.32
N ILE A 110 5.82 19.61 -6.53
CA ILE A 110 4.91 18.90 -7.44
C ILE A 110 3.46 18.97 -6.93
N SER A 111 3.25 18.79 -5.62
CA SER A 111 1.90 18.79 -5.03
C SER A 111 1.20 20.14 -5.14
N ILE A 112 1.93 21.25 -4.92
CA ILE A 112 1.36 22.60 -4.98
C ILE A 112 1.31 23.17 -6.41
N SER A 113 1.99 22.53 -7.37
CA SER A 113 1.96 22.98 -8.76
C SER A 113 0.53 22.87 -9.29
N ARG A 114 -0.03 24.01 -9.70
CA ARG A 114 -1.34 24.05 -10.38
C ARG A 114 -1.25 23.60 -11.83
N GLU A 115 -0.04 23.57 -12.38
CA GLU A 115 0.19 23.16 -13.76
C GLU A 115 0.14 21.64 -13.84
N ARG A 116 -0.59 21.12 -14.82
CA ARG A 116 -0.59 19.69 -15.14
C ARG A 116 0.81 19.21 -15.55
N ASP A 117 1.58 20.11 -16.15
CA ASP A 117 2.96 19.90 -16.57
C ASP A 117 3.90 20.79 -15.73
N ILE A 118 4.68 20.15 -14.85
CA ILE A 118 5.61 20.87 -13.96
C ILE A 118 6.69 21.61 -14.75
N THR A 119 7.00 21.21 -15.99
CA THR A 119 8.07 21.81 -16.80
C THR A 119 7.82 23.29 -17.13
N GLN A 120 6.57 23.74 -17.08
CA GLN A 120 6.19 25.13 -17.38
C GLN A 120 6.39 26.07 -16.18
N SER A 121 6.60 25.50 -14.98
CA SER A 121 6.67 26.26 -13.74
C SER A 121 7.86 27.24 -13.78
N PRO A 122 7.68 28.49 -13.33
CA PRO A 122 8.79 29.44 -13.19
C PRO A 122 9.94 28.88 -12.34
N VAL A 123 9.62 28.08 -11.31
CA VAL A 123 10.61 27.42 -10.47
C VAL A 123 11.40 26.39 -11.28
N MET A 124 10.73 25.59 -12.10
CA MET A 124 11.41 24.62 -12.97
C MET A 124 12.31 25.26 -14.01
N ARG A 125 11.86 26.36 -14.61
CA ARG A 125 12.69 27.12 -15.56
C ARG A 125 13.96 27.66 -14.89
N ALA A 126 13.85 28.16 -13.66
CA ALA A 126 15.01 28.60 -12.89
C ALA A 126 15.96 27.44 -12.55
N ILE A 127 15.43 26.30 -12.07
CA ILE A 127 16.23 25.10 -11.76
C ILE A 127 17.00 24.63 -13.00
N ARG A 128 16.32 24.54 -14.15
CA ARG A 128 16.92 24.15 -15.43
C ARG A 128 18.02 25.09 -15.89
N GLN A 129 17.86 26.40 -15.67
CA GLN A 129 18.91 27.38 -16.01
C GLN A 129 20.13 27.25 -15.12
N VAL A 130 19.97 26.91 -13.84
CA VAL A 130 21.10 26.72 -12.93
C VAL A 130 21.80 25.38 -13.18
N SER A 131 21.06 24.34 -13.57
CA SER A 131 21.64 23.01 -13.81
C SER A 131 22.63 22.96 -14.97
N VAL A 132 22.55 23.88 -15.94
CA VAL A 132 23.54 23.94 -17.04
C VAL A 132 24.94 24.36 -16.56
N LEU A 133 25.05 24.90 -15.34
CA LEU A 133 26.30 25.37 -14.76
C LEU A 133 27.11 24.24 -14.11
N ASP A 134 26.51 23.05 -13.93
CA ASP A 134 27.12 21.96 -13.19
C ASP A 134 26.59 20.60 -13.64
N GLU A 135 27.44 19.81 -14.30
CA GLU A 135 27.13 18.45 -14.76
C GLU A 135 26.73 17.52 -13.61
N LYS A 136 27.23 17.75 -12.38
CA LYS A 136 26.92 16.95 -11.20
C LYS A 136 25.65 17.37 -10.48
N LYS A 137 24.97 18.42 -10.96
CA LYS A 137 23.72 18.95 -10.39
C LYS A 137 23.85 19.45 -8.94
N GLU A 138 25.05 19.57 -8.37
CA GLU A 138 25.27 19.97 -6.98
C GLU A 138 24.86 21.44 -6.76
N ILE A 139 25.26 22.33 -7.67
CA ILE A 139 24.92 23.76 -7.62
C ILE A 139 23.40 23.93 -7.73
N ALA A 140 22.77 23.26 -8.70
CA ALA A 140 21.33 23.30 -8.90
C ALA A 140 20.57 22.74 -7.69
N THR A 141 21.03 21.63 -7.13
CA THR A 141 20.42 21.02 -5.93
C THR A 141 20.49 21.98 -4.75
N ARG A 142 21.65 22.59 -4.49
CA ARG A 142 21.81 23.55 -3.38
C ARG A 142 20.91 24.77 -3.57
N ALA A 143 20.90 25.35 -4.77
CA ALA A 143 20.07 26.52 -5.09
C ALA A 143 18.56 26.19 -4.97
N ALA A 144 18.14 25.04 -5.49
CA ALA A 144 16.76 24.56 -5.39
C ALA A 144 16.37 24.32 -3.93
N LYS A 145 17.21 23.64 -3.17
CA LYS A 145 16.99 23.34 -1.74
C LYS A 145 16.84 24.61 -0.91
N SER A 146 17.73 25.59 -1.08
CA SER A 146 17.63 26.89 -0.41
C SER A 146 16.33 27.63 -0.77
N THR A 147 15.93 27.59 -2.04
CA THR A 147 14.72 28.28 -2.52
C THR A 147 13.45 27.60 -1.99
N LEU A 148 13.34 26.28 -2.16
CA LEU A 148 12.15 25.53 -1.78
C LEU A 148 11.95 25.50 -0.27
N ARG A 149 13.04 25.52 0.51
CA ARG A 149 12.95 25.65 1.97
C ARG A 149 12.19 26.90 2.42
N LEU A 150 12.23 28.00 1.66
CA LEU A 150 11.53 29.25 2.02
C LEU A 150 10.01 29.15 1.85
N ILE A 151 9.54 28.26 0.97
CA ILE A 151 8.11 28.07 0.66
C ILE A 151 7.57 26.76 1.23
N TYR A 152 8.43 25.90 1.76
CA TYR A 152 8.05 24.59 2.26
C TYR A 152 7.19 24.70 3.52
N MET A 153 6.00 24.12 3.47
CA MET A 153 5.04 24.10 4.57
C MET A 153 4.86 22.67 5.05
N THR A 154 5.38 22.35 6.24
CA THR A 154 5.40 20.98 6.79
C THR A 154 4.00 20.38 6.93
N ASP A 155 3.02 21.19 7.30
CA ASP A 155 1.61 20.85 7.46
C ASP A 155 0.88 20.56 6.14
N GLN A 156 1.44 21.02 5.01
CA GLN A 156 0.89 20.82 3.66
C GLN A 156 1.70 19.84 2.82
N ALA A 157 2.76 19.27 3.40
CA ALA A 157 3.64 18.38 2.67
C ALA A 157 2.91 17.06 2.37
N PRO A 158 2.95 16.59 1.10
CA PRO A 158 2.37 15.31 0.77
C PRO A 158 3.11 14.22 1.56
N ARG A 159 2.35 13.27 2.10
CA ARG A 159 2.93 12.05 2.65
C ARG A 159 3.56 11.23 1.52
N ASP A 160 4.56 10.44 1.86
CA ASP A 160 5.20 9.49 0.93
C ASP A 160 4.83 8.07 1.39
N ASP A 161 3.54 7.76 1.29
CA ASP A 161 2.95 6.53 1.84
C ASP A 161 3.55 5.28 1.18
N TYR A 162 3.83 5.34 -0.13
CA TYR A 162 4.48 4.23 -0.85
C TYR A 162 5.93 4.01 -0.42
N GLU A 163 6.72 5.07 -0.22
CA GLU A 163 8.07 4.94 0.34
C GLU A 163 8.05 4.42 1.79
N ALA A 164 7.07 4.85 2.59
CA ALA A 164 6.89 4.35 3.96
C ALA A 164 6.58 2.85 3.97
N LEU A 165 5.70 2.40 3.08
CA LEU A 165 5.40 0.98 2.90
C LEU A 165 6.63 0.19 2.44
N MET A 166 7.44 0.72 1.50
CA MET A 166 8.70 0.10 1.10
C MET A 166 9.67 -0.09 2.27
N ARG A 167 9.81 0.92 3.13
CA ARG A 167 10.67 0.85 4.32
C ARG A 167 10.14 -0.14 5.35
N ALA A 168 8.83 -0.16 5.58
CA ALA A 168 8.23 -1.12 6.50
C ALA A 168 8.50 -2.57 6.05
N MET A 169 8.47 -2.86 4.73
CA MET A 169 8.87 -4.17 4.20
C MET A 169 10.36 -4.48 4.44
N GLU A 170 11.24 -3.48 4.41
CA GLU A 170 12.67 -3.66 4.72
C GLU A 170 12.91 -3.92 6.21
N GLU A 171 12.04 -3.41 7.09
CA GLU A 171 12.07 -3.69 8.53
C GLU A 171 11.52 -5.09 8.86
N SER A 172 10.50 -5.54 8.14
CA SER A 172 9.90 -6.87 8.31
C SER A 172 9.20 -7.34 7.03
N GLU A 173 9.48 -8.58 6.64
CA GLU A 173 8.81 -9.24 5.50
C GLU A 173 7.29 -9.40 5.70
N ALA A 174 6.81 -9.34 6.95
CA ALA A 174 5.38 -9.40 7.26
C ALA A 174 4.62 -8.16 6.77
N ASN A 175 5.30 -7.04 6.52
CA ASN A 175 4.68 -5.81 6.03
C ASN A 175 4.43 -5.79 4.51
N GLN A 176 4.61 -6.93 3.82
CA GLN A 176 4.36 -6.97 2.38
C GLN A 176 2.85 -6.95 2.09
N PRO A 177 2.35 -6.09 1.19
CA PRO A 177 0.91 -5.91 0.96
C PRO A 177 0.28 -7.01 0.09
N LEU A 178 0.68 -8.27 0.30
CA LEU A 178 0.37 -9.39 -0.60
C LEU A 178 -1.11 -9.82 -0.58
N GLY A 179 -1.89 -9.33 0.39
CA GLY A 179 -3.35 -9.48 0.38
C GLY A 179 -3.99 -8.94 -0.90
N ILE A 180 -3.39 -7.92 -1.52
CA ILE A 180 -3.84 -7.39 -2.81
C ILE A 180 -3.74 -8.45 -3.91
N LEU A 181 -2.66 -9.24 -3.98
CA LEU A 181 -2.52 -10.28 -5.02
C LEU A 181 -3.52 -11.42 -4.80
N ILE A 182 -3.81 -11.75 -3.54
CA ILE A 182 -4.84 -12.73 -3.19
C ILE A 182 -6.22 -12.23 -3.61
N ALA A 183 -6.55 -10.96 -3.37
CA ALA A 183 -7.80 -10.34 -3.81
C ALA A 183 -7.91 -10.30 -5.35
N GLU A 184 -6.83 -9.94 -6.06
CA GLU A 184 -6.77 -9.99 -7.53
C GLU A 184 -7.07 -11.40 -8.04
N ARG A 185 -6.45 -12.41 -7.44
CA ARG A 185 -6.65 -13.79 -7.84
C ARG A 185 -8.07 -14.28 -7.54
N ALA A 186 -8.65 -13.88 -6.41
CA ALA A 186 -10.04 -14.18 -6.08
C ALA A 186 -11.01 -13.57 -7.11
N ASP A 187 -10.78 -12.31 -7.52
CA ASP A 187 -11.56 -11.63 -8.56
C ASP A 187 -11.49 -12.36 -9.91
N GLU A 188 -10.30 -12.79 -10.33
CA GLU A 188 -10.12 -13.59 -11.56
C GLU A 188 -10.92 -14.89 -11.52
N LEU A 189 -11.00 -15.51 -10.35
CA LEU A 189 -11.76 -16.74 -10.09
C LEU A 189 -13.25 -16.47 -9.81
N LYS A 190 -13.67 -15.20 -9.78
CA LYS A 190 -15.03 -14.76 -9.41
C LYS A 190 -15.46 -15.24 -8.02
N LEU A 191 -14.51 -15.31 -7.09
CA LEU A 191 -14.74 -15.64 -5.70
C LEU A 191 -14.95 -14.34 -4.90
N PRO A 192 -16.02 -14.21 -4.11
CA PRO A 192 -16.17 -13.09 -3.19
C PRO A 192 -14.99 -13.03 -2.23
N SER A 193 -14.39 -11.84 -2.12
CA SER A 193 -13.26 -11.59 -1.24
C SER A 193 -13.43 -10.35 -0.37
N VAL A 194 -12.83 -10.38 0.82
CA VAL A 194 -12.72 -9.23 1.73
C VAL A 194 -11.28 -9.10 2.18
N LEU A 195 -10.74 -7.88 2.09
CA LEU A 195 -9.45 -7.52 2.67
C LEU A 195 -9.64 -7.14 4.14
N THR A 196 -8.74 -7.56 5.01
CA THR A 196 -8.72 -7.19 6.43
C THR A 196 -7.39 -6.57 6.81
N THR A 197 -7.36 -5.78 7.87
CA THR A 197 -6.10 -5.29 8.46
C THR A 197 -6.28 -4.99 9.95
N SER A 198 -5.22 -5.20 10.74
CA SER A 198 -5.15 -4.77 12.15
C SER A 198 -4.81 -3.29 12.30
N THR A 199 -4.37 -2.65 11.23
CA THR A 199 -4.01 -1.23 11.23
C THR A 199 -5.22 -0.34 10.94
N TYR A 200 -5.06 0.97 11.11
CA TYR A 200 -6.08 1.94 10.74
C TYR A 200 -5.91 2.38 9.28
N HIS A 201 -6.99 2.51 8.50
CA HIS A 201 -6.92 2.88 7.07
C HIS A 201 -6.31 4.26 6.76
N HIS A 202 -6.06 5.11 7.78
CA HIS A 202 -5.31 6.37 7.63
C HIS A 202 -3.86 6.31 8.13
N ASP A 203 -3.39 5.13 8.53
CA ASP A 203 -1.97 4.90 8.75
C ASP A 203 -1.23 4.93 7.42
N MET A 204 0.01 5.40 7.46
CA MET A 204 0.83 5.59 6.26
C MET A 204 1.06 4.28 5.47
N LEU A 205 0.98 3.13 6.12
CA LEU A 205 1.19 1.82 5.48
C LEU A 205 -0.05 1.33 4.75
N THR A 206 -1.24 1.74 5.21
CA THR A 206 -2.52 1.17 4.78
C THR A 206 -3.21 2.04 3.74
N GLN A 207 -2.91 3.35 3.73
CA GLN A 207 -3.44 4.28 2.73
C GLN A 207 -3.17 3.84 1.27
N PRO A 208 -1.98 3.33 0.89
CA PRO A 208 -1.74 2.79 -0.46
C PRO A 208 -2.67 1.63 -0.82
N ILE A 209 -2.89 0.72 0.14
CA ILE A 209 -3.75 -0.45 -0.02
C ILE A 209 -5.21 -0.03 -0.16
N GLN A 210 -5.68 0.89 0.70
CA GLN A 210 -7.03 1.45 0.65
C GLN A 210 -7.30 2.15 -0.69
N ASN A 211 -6.35 2.94 -1.19
CA ASN A 211 -6.48 3.60 -2.50
C ASN A 211 -6.60 2.57 -3.62
N TYR A 212 -5.73 1.55 -3.62
CA TYR A 212 -5.75 0.50 -4.64
C TYR A 212 -7.03 -0.32 -4.58
N ALA A 213 -7.39 -0.85 -3.42
CA ALA A 213 -8.63 -1.61 -3.19
C ALA A 213 -9.88 -0.81 -3.56
N GLY A 214 -9.95 0.46 -3.16
CA GLY A 214 -11.06 1.35 -3.49
C GLY A 214 -11.22 1.57 -5.00
N SER A 215 -10.11 1.67 -5.75
CA SER A 215 -10.14 1.79 -7.21
C SER A 215 -10.69 0.54 -7.92
N LYS A 216 -10.66 -0.61 -7.24
CA LYS A 216 -11.18 -1.90 -7.71
C LYS A 216 -12.60 -2.19 -7.20
N GLY A 217 -13.14 -1.35 -6.32
CA GLY A 217 -14.41 -1.63 -5.64
C GLY A 217 -14.31 -2.75 -4.61
N TRP A 218 -13.11 -3.05 -4.11
CA TRP A 218 -12.92 -4.00 -3.02
C TRP A 218 -13.18 -3.33 -1.67
N THR A 219 -13.56 -4.16 -0.69
CA THR A 219 -13.80 -3.72 0.68
C THR A 219 -12.58 -4.07 1.52
N LEU A 220 -12.03 -3.07 2.20
CA LEU A 220 -11.08 -3.23 3.28
C LEU A 220 -11.81 -3.04 4.62
N VAL A 221 -11.74 -4.03 5.49
CA VAL A 221 -12.21 -3.95 6.87
C VAL A 221 -11.00 -3.74 7.78
N ASP A 222 -10.98 -2.63 8.49
CA ASP A 222 -9.86 -2.21 9.30
C ASP A 222 -10.25 -2.01 10.78
N CYS A 223 -9.22 -1.86 11.61
CA CYS A 223 -9.37 -1.51 13.01
C CYS A 223 -9.52 0.00 13.17
N GLY A 224 -10.20 0.42 14.25
CA GLY A 224 -10.25 1.85 14.58
C GLY A 224 -8.87 2.38 14.98
N SER A 225 -8.69 3.70 14.91
CA SER A 225 -7.45 4.34 15.37
C SER A 225 -7.12 3.97 16.83
N ASN A 226 -5.89 3.46 17.06
CA ASN A 226 -5.39 2.93 18.34
C ASN A 226 -6.20 1.75 18.90
N LYS A 227 -6.71 0.90 18.01
CA LYS A 227 -7.48 -0.29 18.37
C LYS A 227 -7.03 -1.52 17.58
N GLU A 228 -5.74 -1.69 17.44
CA GLU A 228 -5.14 -2.76 16.65
C GLU A 228 -5.57 -4.15 17.16
N ASP A 229 -5.79 -4.28 18.47
CA ASP A 229 -6.29 -5.49 19.13
C ASP A 229 -7.76 -5.80 18.81
N ASP A 230 -8.53 -4.85 18.24
CA ASP A 230 -9.94 -5.09 17.86
C ASP A 230 -10.04 -6.19 16.81
N LYS A 231 -8.99 -6.45 16.02
CA LYS A 231 -8.99 -7.55 15.04
C LYS A 231 -9.16 -8.92 15.70
N ALA A 232 -8.75 -9.08 16.96
CA ALA A 232 -8.97 -10.30 17.72
C ALA A 232 -10.41 -10.43 18.28
N SER A 233 -11.25 -9.41 18.12
CA SER A 233 -12.60 -9.38 18.66
C SER A 233 -13.64 -10.01 17.73
N CYS A 234 -14.73 -10.55 18.31
CA CYS A 234 -15.87 -11.03 17.55
C CYS A 234 -16.54 -9.92 16.70
N GLU A 235 -16.56 -8.67 17.20
CA GLU A 235 -17.19 -7.54 16.52
C GLU A 235 -16.50 -7.22 15.18
N PHE A 236 -15.17 -7.36 15.14
CA PHE A 236 -14.42 -7.21 13.89
C PHE A 236 -14.82 -8.28 12.86
N TRP A 237 -14.85 -9.56 13.28
CA TRP A 237 -15.19 -10.66 12.38
C TRP A 237 -16.67 -10.67 11.96
N GLU A 238 -17.56 -10.09 12.77
CA GLU A 238 -18.95 -9.82 12.39
C GLU A 238 -19.05 -8.80 11.26
N ARG A 239 -18.25 -7.71 11.33
CA ARG A 239 -18.15 -6.73 10.22
C ARG A 239 -17.62 -7.40 8.96
N VAL A 240 -16.56 -8.20 9.06
CA VAL A 240 -16.00 -8.95 7.92
C VAL A 240 -17.05 -9.86 7.29
N SER A 241 -17.79 -10.61 8.10
CA SER A 241 -18.84 -11.54 7.62
C SER A 241 -19.98 -10.78 6.92
N THR A 242 -20.43 -9.66 7.50
CA THR A 242 -21.46 -8.80 6.89
C THR A 242 -21.01 -8.28 5.51
N GLN A 243 -19.75 -7.86 5.38
CA GLN A 243 -19.22 -7.41 4.10
C GLN A 243 -19.13 -8.55 3.09
N LEU A 244 -18.72 -9.73 3.53
CA LEU A 244 -18.65 -10.91 2.67
C LEU A 244 -20.04 -11.31 2.16
N GLU A 245 -21.05 -11.33 3.04
CA GLU A 245 -22.44 -11.63 2.69
C GLU A 245 -23.00 -10.68 1.63
N SER A 246 -22.69 -9.38 1.73
CA SER A 246 -23.12 -8.37 0.75
C SER A 246 -22.57 -8.60 -0.66
N ARG A 247 -21.52 -9.41 -0.82
CA ARG A 247 -20.89 -9.73 -2.11
C ARG A 247 -21.41 -11.02 -2.75
N ILE A 248 -22.23 -11.78 -2.02
CA ILE A 248 -22.83 -13.05 -2.50
C ILE A 248 -24.15 -12.78 -3.25
N THR A 249 -24.85 -11.70 -2.87
CA THR A 249 -26.16 -11.31 -3.40
C THR A 249 -26.05 -10.42 -4.63
#